data_AF-A0A420XZ76-F1
#
_entry.id   AF-A0A420XZ76-F1
#
_cell.length_a   1.000
_cell.length_b   1.000
_cell.length_c   1.000
_cell.angle_alpha   90.00
_cell.angle_beta   90.00
_cell.angle_gamma   90.00
#
_symmetry.space_group_name_H-M   'P 1'
#
loop_
_entity.id
_entity.type
_entity.pdbx_description
1 polymer ?
#
loop_
_entity_poly.entity_id
_entity_poly.type
_entity_poly.pdbx_seq_one_letter_code
_entity_poly.pdbx_strand_id
1 'polypeptide(L)'
;MPVHIVGPAEGHRHSHTVILLHGRDSEAEEFASEFFESEVTGTGTQDDRTLLAQFPTIRWVFPQAKRLLSKRFDTEMSQWFDMWSVEEPQDRPEIQIPGLWSGVATVTRILEDEEQLVSRDHIFLGGISQGFATALATFLADGRGGFAGLCGFSSWLPLANAVQEALNEAGSTANGLTAVHELYRGRIHDSAPPLPMSFTTTPILLQHCRDDHVISINNVA
;
A
#
# COMPACT_ATOMS: atom_id res chain seq x y z
N MET A 1 -8.28 11.54 7.28
CA MET A 1 -8.59 11.13 5.90
C MET A 1 -9.81 10.23 5.98
N PRO A 2 -10.79 10.36 5.08
CA PRO A 2 -11.94 9.45 5.07
C PRO A 2 -11.47 8.01 4.84
N VAL A 3 -12.19 7.06 5.43
CA VAL A 3 -11.96 5.62 5.30
C VAL A 3 -13.33 4.97 5.10
N HIS A 4 -13.44 4.10 4.10
CA HIS A 4 -14.57 3.19 3.97
C HIS A 4 -14.23 1.91 4.72
N ILE A 5 -15.14 1.44 5.59
CA ILE A 5 -14.86 0.32 6.49
C ILE A 5 -15.99 -0.70 6.42
N VAL A 6 -15.62 -1.94 6.18
CA VAL A 6 -16.49 -3.10 6.34
C VAL A 6 -16.01 -3.88 7.56
N GLY A 7 -16.79 -3.85 8.64
CA GLY A 7 -16.45 -4.59 9.86
C GLY A 7 -16.55 -6.11 9.67
N PRO A 8 -16.12 -6.88 10.67
CA PRO A 8 -16.45 -8.31 10.73
C PRO A 8 -17.96 -8.54 10.62
N ALA A 9 -18.36 -9.68 10.08
CA ALA A 9 -19.75 -10.07 9.98
C ALA A 9 -20.43 -10.10 11.37
N GLU A 10 -21.74 -9.87 11.41
CA GLU A 10 -22.49 -9.85 12.66
C GLU A 10 -22.32 -11.16 13.43
N GLY A 11 -22.02 -11.06 14.73
CA GLY A 11 -21.75 -12.21 15.60
C GLY A 11 -20.32 -12.76 15.53
N HIS A 12 -19.46 -12.27 14.64
CA HIS A 12 -18.06 -12.68 14.56
C HIS A 12 -17.12 -11.72 15.29
N ARG A 13 -16.14 -12.26 16.01
CA ARG A 13 -15.10 -11.47 16.67
C ARG A 13 -14.04 -11.04 15.66
N HIS A 14 -13.65 -9.76 15.70
CA HIS A 14 -12.52 -9.24 14.93
C HIS A 14 -11.24 -10.06 15.18
N SER A 15 -10.66 -10.61 14.12
CA SER A 15 -9.44 -11.41 14.17
C SER A 15 -8.26 -10.74 13.46
N HIS A 16 -8.50 -10.17 12.28
CA HIS A 16 -7.50 -9.53 11.43
C HIS A 16 -8.07 -8.28 10.78
N THR A 17 -7.18 -7.35 10.44
CA THR A 17 -7.50 -6.18 9.63
C THR A 17 -6.78 -6.27 8.29
N VAL A 18 -7.47 -5.91 7.22
CA VAL A 18 -6.88 -5.76 5.88
C VAL A 18 -7.06 -4.31 5.45
N ILE A 19 -5.95 -3.59 5.27
CA ILE A 19 -5.93 -2.22 4.77
C ILE A 19 -5.55 -2.27 3.28
N LEU A 20 -6.48 -1.89 2.40
CA LEU A 20 -6.29 -1.93 0.95
C LEU A 20 -6.46 -0.54 0.33
N LEU A 21 -5.42 -0.07 -0.34
CA LEU A 21 -5.40 1.23 -1.01
C LEU A 21 -5.78 1.07 -2.49
N HIS A 22 -6.75 1.89 -2.92
CA HIS A 22 -7.24 1.91 -4.31
C HIS A 22 -6.23 2.56 -5.28
N GLY A 23 -6.44 2.36 -6.58
CA GLY A 23 -5.63 2.95 -7.64
C GLY A 23 -5.84 4.46 -7.81
N ARG A 24 -5.03 5.06 -8.68
CA ARG A 24 -5.19 6.47 -9.08
C ARG A 24 -6.54 6.66 -9.80
N ASP A 25 -7.18 7.80 -9.54
CA ASP A 25 -8.47 8.21 -10.11
C ASP A 25 -9.65 7.30 -9.75
N SER A 26 -9.56 6.61 -8.60
CA SER A 26 -10.60 5.78 -8.02
C SER A 26 -11.07 6.33 -6.67
N GLU A 27 -12.15 5.79 -6.12
CA GLU A 27 -12.71 6.15 -4.83
C GLU A 27 -12.83 4.89 -3.94
N ALA A 28 -12.65 5.04 -2.63
CA ALA A 28 -12.51 3.93 -1.70
C ALA A 28 -13.74 3.02 -1.62
N GLU A 29 -14.94 3.59 -1.69
CA GLU A 29 -16.20 2.84 -1.64
C GLU A 29 -16.44 2.05 -2.94
N GLU A 30 -16.14 2.65 -4.10
CA GLU A 30 -16.23 1.98 -5.40
C GLU A 30 -15.24 0.82 -5.47
N PHE A 31 -13.98 1.06 -5.11
CA PHE A 31 -12.97 0.02 -5.06
C PHE A 31 -13.32 -1.11 -4.08
N ALA A 32 -13.90 -0.79 -2.91
CA ALA A 32 -14.38 -1.80 -1.99
C ALA A 32 -15.48 -2.67 -2.62
N SER A 33 -16.45 -2.05 -3.30
CA SER A 33 -17.52 -2.76 -4.01
C SER A 33 -16.95 -3.71 -5.06
N GLU A 34 -16.10 -3.21 -5.96
CA GLU A 34 -15.45 -4.01 -7.02
C GLU A 34 -14.60 -5.14 -6.44
N PHE A 35 -13.86 -4.88 -5.36
CA PHE A 35 -13.05 -5.89 -4.71
C PHE A 35 -13.90 -7.04 -4.15
N PHE A 36 -15.06 -6.73 -3.56
CA PHE A 36 -15.96 -7.74 -3.01
C PHE A 36 -16.81 -8.48 -4.04
N GLU A 37 -16.84 -8.05 -5.30
CA GLU A 37 -17.39 -8.84 -6.40
C GLU A 37 -16.55 -10.08 -6.72
N SER A 38 -15.31 -10.15 -6.21
CA SER A 38 -14.45 -11.32 -6.35
C SER A 38 -14.98 -12.53 -5.58
N GLU A 39 -14.97 -13.69 -6.24
CA GLU A 39 -15.40 -14.97 -5.67
C GLU A 39 -14.25 -15.98 -5.62
N VAL A 40 -14.22 -16.80 -4.57
CA VAL A 40 -13.32 -17.95 -4.50
C VAL A 40 -13.80 -19.06 -5.44
N THR A 41 -12.87 -19.62 -6.22
CA THR A 41 -13.13 -20.77 -7.09
C THR A 41 -13.49 -22.00 -6.25
N GLY A 42 -14.65 -22.63 -6.49
CA GLY A 42 -15.04 -23.84 -5.77
C GLY A 42 -16.49 -24.26 -5.94
N THR A 43 -16.87 -25.32 -5.25
CA THR A 43 -18.24 -25.84 -5.17
C THR A 43 -18.93 -25.31 -3.91
N GLY A 44 -19.91 -24.42 -4.06
CA GLY A 44 -20.68 -23.81 -2.97
C GLY A 44 -21.80 -22.95 -3.56
N THR A 45 -22.71 -22.42 -2.73
CA THR A 45 -23.65 -21.41 -3.23
C THR A 45 -22.89 -20.13 -3.59
N GLN A 46 -23.51 -19.24 -4.37
CA GLN A 46 -22.86 -17.98 -4.75
C GLN A 46 -22.46 -17.16 -3.52
N ASP A 47 -23.35 -17.09 -2.53
CA ASP A 47 -23.12 -16.36 -1.28
C ASP A 47 -21.92 -16.93 -0.49
N ASP A 48 -21.77 -18.26 -0.45
CA ASP A 48 -20.65 -18.91 0.21
C ASP A 48 -19.30 -18.60 -0.45
N ARG A 49 -19.27 -18.20 -1.72
CA ARG A 49 -18.01 -17.97 -2.46
C ARG A 49 -17.48 -16.55 -2.33
N THR A 50 -18.24 -15.62 -1.74
CA THR A 50 -17.81 -14.23 -1.55
C THR A 50 -16.68 -14.11 -0.53
N LEU A 51 -15.81 -13.11 -0.68
CA LEU A 51 -14.74 -12.85 0.29
C LEU A 51 -15.27 -12.59 1.70
N LEU A 52 -16.40 -11.89 1.84
CA LEU A 52 -17.01 -11.60 3.14
C LEU A 52 -17.50 -12.87 3.84
N ALA A 53 -18.06 -13.83 3.10
CA ALA A 53 -18.48 -15.12 3.65
C ALA A 53 -17.28 -16.02 4.02
N GLN A 54 -16.21 -15.98 3.21
CA GLN A 54 -15.00 -16.76 3.47
C GLN A 54 -14.18 -16.21 4.65
N PHE A 55 -14.26 -14.90 4.89
CA PHE A 55 -13.48 -14.21 5.92
C PHE A 55 -14.36 -13.38 6.87
N PRO A 56 -15.33 -14.00 7.58
CA PRO A 56 -16.34 -13.27 8.35
C PRO A 56 -15.77 -12.57 9.60
N THR A 57 -14.54 -12.90 10.00
CA THR A 57 -13.86 -12.31 11.16
C THR A 57 -12.95 -11.13 10.79
N ILE A 58 -12.76 -10.86 9.50
CA ILE A 58 -11.85 -9.84 9.01
C ILE A 58 -12.57 -8.49 8.95
N ARG A 59 -11.85 -7.46 9.39
CA ARG A 59 -12.19 -6.06 9.17
C ARG A 59 -11.46 -5.55 7.93
N TRP A 60 -12.18 -4.91 7.02
CA TRP A 60 -11.64 -4.37 5.79
C TRP A 60 -11.66 -2.84 5.84
N VAL A 61 -10.51 -2.22 5.61
CA VAL A 61 -10.32 -0.78 5.67
C VAL A 61 -9.82 -0.32 4.30
N PHE A 62 -10.59 0.56 3.68
CA PHE A 62 -10.31 1.14 2.37
C PHE A 62 -10.10 2.64 2.55
N PRO A 63 -8.85 3.12 2.63
CA PRO A 63 -8.59 4.53 2.81
C PRO A 63 -8.83 5.31 1.51
N GLN A 64 -9.38 6.52 1.63
CA GLN A 64 -9.68 7.39 0.48
C GLN A 64 -8.50 8.31 0.16
N ALA A 65 -7.94 8.23 -1.05
CA ALA A 65 -6.92 9.16 -1.50
C ALA A 65 -7.45 10.61 -1.53
N LYS A 66 -6.54 11.58 -1.37
CA LYS A 66 -6.89 13.01 -1.48
C LYS A 66 -7.16 13.37 -2.93
N ARG A 67 -7.94 14.44 -3.15
CA ARG A 67 -7.95 15.11 -4.45
C ARG A 67 -6.74 16.02 -4.56
N LEU A 68 -5.85 15.71 -5.50
CA LEU A 68 -4.65 16.48 -5.78
C LEU A 68 -4.68 16.90 -7.25
N LEU A 69 -4.11 18.07 -7.55
CA LEU A 69 -3.92 18.52 -8.93
C LEU A 69 -2.89 17.62 -9.63
N SER A 70 -3.26 17.05 -10.78
CA SER A 70 -2.28 16.44 -11.67
C SER A 70 -1.63 17.51 -12.54
N LYS A 71 -0.32 17.72 -12.40
CA LYS A 71 0.41 18.73 -13.21
C LYS A 71 0.38 18.44 -14.71
N ARG A 72 0.34 17.17 -15.11
CA ARG A 72 0.33 16.77 -16.52
C ARG A 72 -0.99 17.12 -17.20
N PHE A 73 -2.11 16.89 -16.50
CA PHE A 73 -3.44 17.00 -17.07
C PHE A 73 -4.17 18.29 -16.67
N ASP A 74 -3.58 19.06 -15.74
CA ASP A 74 -4.16 20.30 -15.18
C ASP A 74 -5.58 20.09 -14.64
N THR A 75 -5.80 18.96 -13.94
CA THR A 75 -7.08 18.60 -13.34
C THR A 75 -6.88 18.00 -11.95
N GLU A 76 -7.82 18.26 -11.05
CA GLU A 76 -7.90 17.54 -9.79
C GLU A 76 -8.40 16.12 -10.04
N MET A 77 -7.78 15.16 -9.35
CA MET A 77 -8.17 13.76 -9.37
C MET A 77 -7.85 13.10 -8.03
N SER A 78 -8.53 11.99 -7.74
CA SER A 78 -8.26 11.18 -6.55
C SER A 78 -6.90 10.48 -6.70
N GLN A 79 -5.88 10.91 -5.99
CA GLN A 79 -4.53 10.35 -6.13
C GLN A 79 -3.73 10.47 -4.84
N TRP A 80 -2.88 9.47 -4.58
CA TRP A 80 -2.06 9.42 -3.37
C TRP A 80 -0.89 10.40 -3.42
N PHE A 81 -0.35 10.58 -4.63
CA PHE A 81 0.70 11.53 -4.96
C PHE A 81 0.59 11.92 -6.44
N ASP A 82 1.01 13.13 -6.79
CA ASP A 82 1.08 13.56 -8.19
C ASP A 82 2.17 12.78 -8.92
N MET A 83 1.93 12.40 -10.17
CA MET A 83 2.90 11.70 -11.00
C MET A 83 2.69 12.03 -12.47
N TRP A 84 3.78 12.00 -13.25
CA TRP A 84 3.72 12.40 -14.65
C TRP A 84 3.15 11.28 -15.52
N SER A 85 3.58 10.04 -15.33
CA SER A 85 3.19 8.92 -16.18
C SER A 85 3.05 7.64 -15.36
N VAL A 86 1.90 6.95 -15.48
CA VAL A 86 1.71 5.65 -14.81
C VAL A 86 2.51 4.56 -15.53
N GLU A 87 2.64 4.69 -16.85
CA GLU A 87 3.40 3.81 -17.71
C GLU A 87 4.91 3.94 -17.50
N GLU A 88 5.35 5.15 -17.13
CA GLU A 88 6.74 5.47 -16.81
C GLU A 88 6.82 6.12 -15.42
N PRO A 89 6.69 5.34 -14.32
CA PRO A 89 6.63 5.90 -12.97
C PRO A 89 7.89 6.64 -12.52
N GLN A 90 8.99 6.52 -13.25
CA GLN A 90 10.24 7.24 -12.97
C GLN A 90 10.34 8.57 -13.75
N ASP A 91 9.34 8.95 -14.55
CA ASP A 91 9.33 10.26 -15.21
C ASP A 91 8.92 11.36 -14.22
N ARG A 92 9.74 12.41 -14.15
CA ARG A 92 9.64 13.54 -13.19
C ARG A 92 9.38 13.11 -11.75
N PRO A 93 10.25 12.27 -11.15
CA PRO A 93 10.01 11.70 -9.82
C PRO A 93 9.91 12.77 -8.72
N GLU A 94 10.51 13.95 -8.94
CA GLU A 94 10.47 15.08 -8.01
C GLU A 94 9.05 15.58 -7.69
N ILE A 95 8.08 15.40 -8.59
CA ILE A 95 6.70 15.81 -8.33
C ILE A 95 5.96 14.84 -7.39
N GLN A 96 6.45 13.60 -7.29
CA GLN A 96 5.85 12.54 -6.48
C GLN A 96 6.19 12.71 -4.99
N ILE A 97 7.41 13.17 -4.67
CA ILE A 97 7.98 13.14 -3.32
C ILE A 97 7.07 13.80 -2.26
N PRO A 98 6.58 15.04 -2.43
CA PRO A 98 5.77 15.67 -1.37
C PRO A 98 4.45 14.94 -1.13
N GLY A 99 3.81 14.47 -2.21
CA GLY A 99 2.58 13.70 -2.15
C GLY A 99 2.82 12.35 -1.48
N LEU A 100 3.89 11.65 -1.86
CA LEU A 100 4.24 10.33 -1.36
C LEU A 100 4.47 10.37 0.15
N TRP A 101 5.28 11.32 0.65
CA TRP A 101 5.49 11.49 2.09
C TRP A 101 4.20 11.87 2.84
N SER A 102 3.34 12.71 2.24
CA SER A 102 2.02 12.97 2.84
C SER A 102 1.13 11.73 2.86
N GLY A 103 1.22 10.88 1.83
CA GLY A 103 0.50 9.61 1.73
C GLY A 103 0.95 8.65 2.82
N VAL A 104 2.27 8.42 2.92
CA VAL A 104 2.91 7.63 3.99
C VAL A 104 2.43 8.07 5.36
N ALA A 105 2.58 9.35 5.71
CA ALA A 105 2.17 9.85 7.01
C ALA A 105 0.67 9.67 7.30
N THR A 106 -0.16 9.62 6.26
CA THR A 106 -1.60 9.41 6.43
C THR A 106 -1.94 7.94 6.63
N VAL A 107 -1.31 7.04 5.88
CA VAL A 107 -1.49 5.59 6.03
C VAL A 107 -0.91 5.11 7.36
N THR A 108 0.23 5.67 7.80
CA THR A 108 0.80 5.38 9.14
C THR A 108 -0.19 5.65 10.26
N ARG A 109 -0.97 6.74 10.20
CA ARG A 109 -1.99 7.02 11.22
C ARG A 109 -3.13 5.98 11.22
N ILE A 110 -3.55 5.54 10.04
CA ILE A 110 -4.56 4.48 9.93
C ILE A 110 -4.02 3.17 10.51
N LEU A 111 -2.75 2.86 10.23
CA LEU A 111 -2.08 1.71 10.83
C LEU A 111 -2.05 1.81 12.35
N GLU A 112 -1.68 2.96 12.91
CA GLU A 112 -1.67 3.20 14.37
C GLU A 112 -3.05 3.04 15.00
N ASP A 113 -4.11 3.48 14.32
CA ASP A 113 -5.50 3.33 14.76
C ASP A 113 -5.92 1.84 14.76
N GLU A 114 -5.63 1.10 13.70
CA GLU A 114 -5.98 -0.33 13.59
C GLU A 114 -5.14 -1.22 14.51
N GLU A 115 -3.90 -0.81 14.83
CA GLU A 115 -3.05 -1.46 15.86
C GLU A 115 -3.62 -1.36 17.28
N GLN A 116 -4.54 -0.43 17.55
CA GLN A 116 -5.28 -0.42 18.81
C GLN A 116 -6.34 -1.52 18.88
N LEU A 117 -6.74 -2.09 17.73
CA LEU A 117 -7.82 -3.06 17.62
C LEU A 117 -7.31 -4.51 17.52
N VAL A 118 -6.22 -4.73 16.80
CA VAL A 118 -5.54 -6.03 16.65
C VAL A 118 -4.03 -5.84 16.66
N SER A 119 -3.28 -6.88 17.03
CA SER A 119 -1.82 -6.82 16.94
C SER A 119 -1.36 -6.77 15.48
N ARG A 120 -0.21 -6.15 15.24
CA ARG A 120 0.32 -5.93 13.88
C ARG A 120 0.49 -7.20 13.05
N ASP A 121 0.83 -8.31 13.69
CA ASP A 121 0.93 -9.63 13.05
C ASP A 121 -0.42 -10.21 12.61
N HIS A 122 -1.52 -9.49 12.84
CA HIS A 122 -2.86 -9.74 12.30
C HIS A 122 -3.32 -8.63 11.32
N ILE A 123 -2.42 -7.74 10.90
CA ILE A 123 -2.71 -6.67 9.94
C ILE A 123 -2.06 -7.00 8.60
N PHE A 124 -2.87 -7.04 7.55
CA PHE A 124 -2.40 -7.02 6.17
C PHE A 124 -2.43 -5.58 5.65
N LEU A 125 -1.35 -5.18 4.98
CA LEU A 125 -1.27 -3.92 4.25
C LEU A 125 -1.19 -4.23 2.76
N GLY A 126 -1.88 -3.46 1.91
CA GLY A 126 -1.83 -3.71 0.49
C GLY A 126 -2.52 -2.66 -0.35
N GLY A 127 -2.68 -2.97 -1.62
CA GLY A 127 -3.39 -2.12 -2.56
C GLY A 127 -3.17 -2.52 -4.01
N ILE A 128 -3.65 -1.66 -4.90
CA ILE A 128 -3.48 -1.82 -6.35
C ILE A 128 -2.87 -0.55 -6.96
N SER A 129 -2.03 -0.70 -7.99
CA SER A 129 -1.47 0.44 -8.75
C SER A 129 -0.83 1.49 -7.82
N GLN A 130 -1.21 2.76 -7.94
CA GLN A 130 -0.68 3.84 -7.09
C GLN A 130 -0.97 3.63 -5.59
N GLY A 131 -2.07 2.93 -5.26
CA GLY A 131 -2.39 2.55 -3.89
C GLY A 131 -1.35 1.63 -3.29
N PHE A 132 -0.95 0.58 -4.01
CA PHE A 132 0.13 -0.29 -3.51
C PHE A 132 1.48 0.41 -3.47
N ALA A 133 1.82 1.27 -4.44
CA ALA A 133 3.05 2.04 -4.38
C ALA A 133 3.11 2.86 -3.07
N THR A 134 1.98 3.43 -2.65
CA THR A 134 1.85 4.16 -1.38
C THR A 134 1.93 3.23 -0.16
N ALA A 135 1.28 2.07 -0.21
CA ALA A 135 1.33 1.06 0.84
C ALA A 135 2.76 0.53 1.05
N LEU A 136 3.48 0.24 -0.03
CA LEU A 136 4.87 -0.20 -0.05
C LEU A 136 5.80 0.90 0.49
N ALA A 137 5.63 2.15 0.06
CA ALA A 137 6.37 3.28 0.62
C ALA A 137 6.12 3.43 2.13
N THR A 138 4.87 3.19 2.58
CA THR A 138 4.53 3.24 4.02
C THR A 138 5.21 2.11 4.78
N PHE A 139 5.22 0.90 4.23
CA PHE A 139 5.90 -0.26 4.82
C PHE A 139 7.42 -0.02 4.95
N LEU A 140 8.06 0.57 3.93
CA LEU A 140 9.48 0.92 3.93
C LEU A 140 9.79 2.07 4.91
N ALA A 141 8.93 3.09 4.96
CA ALA A 141 9.03 4.20 5.91
C ALA A 141 8.77 3.79 7.35
N ASP A 142 7.96 2.75 7.59
CA ASP A 142 7.76 2.20 8.92
C ASP A 142 8.98 1.40 9.37
N GLY A 143 9.51 0.53 8.49
CA GLY A 143 10.76 -0.20 8.71
C GLY A 143 10.78 -1.20 9.86
N ARG A 144 9.69 -1.32 10.66
CA ARG A 144 9.59 -2.28 11.76
C ARG A 144 9.17 -3.66 11.28
N GLY A 145 8.45 -3.74 10.17
CA GLY A 145 7.84 -5.00 9.70
C GLY A 145 6.82 -5.56 10.69
N GLY A 146 6.68 -6.89 10.71
CA GLY A 146 5.80 -7.60 11.66
C GLY A 146 4.34 -7.65 11.24
N PHE A 147 4.03 -7.37 9.97
CA PHE A 147 2.69 -7.49 9.41
C PHE A 147 2.33 -8.96 9.15
N ALA A 148 1.03 -9.27 9.16
CA ALA A 148 0.51 -10.56 8.71
C ALA A 148 0.90 -10.84 7.25
N GLY A 149 0.92 -9.77 6.44
CA GLY A 149 1.46 -9.80 5.09
C GLY A 149 1.33 -8.47 4.36
N LEU A 150 2.07 -8.36 3.27
CA LEU A 150 2.00 -7.26 2.30
C LEU A 150 1.46 -7.80 0.97
N CYS A 151 0.39 -7.21 0.44
CA CYS A 151 -0.27 -7.67 -0.79
C CYS A 151 -0.32 -6.57 -1.85
N GLY A 152 0.36 -6.78 -2.97
CA GLY A 152 0.43 -5.82 -4.08
C GLY A 152 -0.12 -6.36 -5.38
N PHE A 153 -0.94 -5.56 -6.05
CA PHE A 153 -1.55 -5.88 -7.33
C PHE A 153 -1.21 -4.80 -8.36
N SER A 154 -0.73 -5.21 -9.54
CA SER A 154 -0.46 -4.33 -10.69
C SER A 154 0.22 -3.01 -10.30
N SER A 155 1.45 -3.04 -9.78
CA SER A 155 2.08 -1.87 -9.15
C SER A 155 3.61 -1.84 -9.32
N TRP A 156 4.25 -0.81 -8.77
CA TRP A 156 5.68 -0.51 -8.91
C TRP A 156 6.29 -0.06 -7.58
N LEU A 157 7.63 -0.10 -7.50
CA LEU A 157 8.39 0.54 -6.43
C LEU A 157 8.52 2.05 -6.72
N PRO A 158 7.89 2.95 -5.94
CA PRO A 158 8.04 4.39 -6.16
C PRO A 158 9.48 4.83 -5.96
N LEU A 159 9.98 5.81 -6.72
CA LEU A 159 11.37 6.30 -6.58
C LEU A 159 12.46 5.21 -6.71
N ALA A 160 12.20 4.15 -7.48
CA ALA A 160 13.12 3.01 -7.66
C ALA A 160 14.56 3.41 -7.99
N ASN A 161 14.77 4.45 -8.79
CA ASN A 161 16.13 4.94 -9.10
C ASN A 161 16.86 5.46 -7.85
N ALA A 162 16.17 6.26 -7.03
CA ALA A 162 16.73 6.78 -5.77
C ALA A 162 16.96 5.65 -4.75
N VAL A 163 16.09 4.64 -4.72
CA VAL A 163 16.31 3.42 -3.92
C VAL A 163 17.58 2.70 -4.37
N GLN A 164 17.74 2.50 -5.68
CA GLN A 164 18.90 1.80 -6.24
C GLN A 164 20.21 2.56 -5.95
N GLU A 165 20.21 3.88 -6.08
CA GLU A 165 21.34 4.75 -5.71
C GLU A 165 21.68 4.61 -4.22
N ALA A 166 20.70 4.72 -3.34
CA ALA A 166 20.87 4.56 -1.89
C ALA A 166 21.46 3.19 -1.52
N LEU A 167 21.01 2.12 -2.16
CA LEU A 167 21.54 0.76 -1.96
C LEU A 167 23.00 0.62 -2.44
N ASN A 168 23.35 1.23 -3.57
CA ASN A 168 24.70 1.18 -4.11
C ASN A 168 25.72 1.92 -3.25
N GLU A 169 25.32 3.04 -2.64
CA GLU A 169 26.18 3.87 -1.79
C GLU A 169 26.40 3.29 -0.38
N ALA A 170 25.49 2.46 0.10
CA ALA A 170 25.42 2.05 1.49
C ALA A 170 26.55 1.10 1.97
N GLY A 171 27.23 0.42 1.05
CA GLY A 171 28.36 -0.48 1.35
C GLY A 171 28.03 -1.75 2.16
N SER A 172 26.80 -1.88 2.68
CA SER A 172 26.27 -3.08 3.35
C SER A 172 24.74 -3.11 3.28
N THR A 173 24.14 -4.29 3.42
CA THR A 173 22.67 -4.45 3.40
C THR A 173 21.97 -3.67 4.52
N ALA A 174 22.53 -3.65 5.73
CA ALA A 174 21.94 -2.96 6.88
C ALA A 174 21.90 -1.43 6.67
N ASN A 175 23.00 -0.87 6.14
CA ASN A 175 23.06 0.54 5.77
C ASN A 175 22.10 0.84 4.61
N GLY A 176 21.96 -0.08 3.66
CA GLY A 176 21.07 0.08 2.51
C GLY A 176 19.62 0.15 2.95
N LEU A 177 19.19 -0.76 3.84
CA LEU A 177 17.85 -0.73 4.43
C LEU A 177 17.61 0.57 5.22
N THR A 178 18.62 1.04 5.96
CA THR A 178 18.55 2.32 6.68
C THR A 178 18.36 3.48 5.70
N ALA A 179 19.13 3.53 4.62
CA ALA A 179 19.03 4.60 3.62
C ALA A 179 17.67 4.60 2.90
N VAL A 180 17.14 3.42 2.59
CA VAL A 180 15.80 3.27 1.98
C VAL A 180 14.71 3.71 2.95
N HIS A 181 14.80 3.35 4.23
CA HIS A 181 13.86 3.81 5.24
C HIS A 181 13.83 5.34 5.34
N GLU A 182 15.01 5.98 5.42
CA GLU A 182 15.11 7.44 5.49
C GLU A 182 14.55 8.13 4.23
N LEU A 183 14.73 7.52 3.05
CA LEU A 183 14.16 8.03 1.79
C LEU A 183 12.63 8.15 1.85
N TYR A 184 11.95 7.12 2.36
CA TYR A 184 10.48 7.08 2.41
C TYR A 184 9.86 7.77 3.62
N ARG A 185 10.56 7.76 4.76
CA ARG A 185 10.13 8.47 5.97
C ARG A 185 10.19 9.99 5.78
N GLY A 186 11.10 10.46 4.93
CA GLY A 186 11.34 11.88 4.71
C GLY A 186 11.98 12.56 5.93
N ARG A 187 12.29 13.85 5.82
CA ARG A 187 13.03 14.62 6.87
C ARG A 187 12.20 14.96 8.12
N ILE A 188 11.15 14.21 8.42
CA ILE A 188 10.21 14.52 9.50
C ILE A 188 10.42 13.54 10.66
N HIS A 189 11.56 13.67 11.37
CA HIS A 189 11.78 13.42 12.82
C HIS A 189 13.23 13.00 13.10
N ASP A 190 13.77 13.50 14.22
CA ASP A 190 15.08 13.13 14.78
C ASP A 190 15.23 11.62 14.98
N SER A 191 16.47 11.17 14.74
CA SER A 191 17.07 9.85 15.03
C SER A 191 16.10 8.76 15.51
N ALA A 192 15.52 8.01 14.57
CA ALA A 192 14.94 6.72 14.90
C ALA A 192 16.06 5.71 15.23
N PRO A 193 15.85 4.77 16.17
CA PRO A 193 16.80 3.69 16.41
C PRO A 193 17.00 2.85 15.13
N PRO A 194 18.15 2.16 14.98
CA PRO A 194 18.39 1.30 13.83
C PRO A 194 17.27 0.29 13.64
N LEU A 195 16.89 0.07 12.38
CA LEU A 195 15.75 -0.77 12.00
C LEU A 195 15.89 -2.18 12.58
N PRO A 196 14.84 -2.71 13.25
CA PRO A 196 14.84 -4.12 13.64
C PRO A 196 14.78 -5.01 12.38
N MET A 197 15.49 -6.14 12.39
CA MET A 197 15.51 -7.08 11.26
C MET A 197 14.17 -7.82 11.02
N SER A 198 13.11 -7.55 11.79
CA SER A 198 11.76 -8.10 11.57
C SER A 198 11.09 -7.62 10.29
N PHE A 199 11.64 -6.60 9.63
CA PHE A 199 11.23 -6.17 8.30
C PHE A 199 11.27 -7.32 7.28
N THR A 200 12.31 -8.16 7.31
CA THR A 200 12.54 -9.20 6.30
C THR A 200 11.67 -10.45 6.48
N THR A 201 10.91 -10.55 7.57
CA THR A 201 10.08 -11.74 7.86
C THR A 201 8.61 -11.57 7.47
N THR A 202 8.22 -10.38 7.02
CA THR A 202 6.84 -10.11 6.58
C THR A 202 6.58 -10.88 5.28
N PRO A 203 5.55 -11.75 5.21
CA PRO A 203 5.17 -12.41 3.95
C PRO A 203 4.74 -11.37 2.90
N ILE A 204 5.23 -11.49 1.67
CA ILE A 204 4.89 -10.57 0.57
C ILE A 204 4.29 -11.37 -0.59
N LEU A 205 3.11 -10.95 -1.04
CA LEU A 205 2.47 -11.41 -2.27
C LEU A 205 2.42 -10.25 -3.27
N LEU A 206 3.08 -10.41 -4.41
CA LEU A 206 3.00 -9.46 -5.54
C LEU A 206 2.40 -10.18 -6.73
N GLN A 207 1.38 -9.58 -7.35
CA GLN A 207 0.73 -10.11 -8.54
C GLN A 207 0.63 -9.04 -9.62
N HIS A 208 0.82 -9.45 -10.86
CA HIS A 208 0.79 -8.57 -12.03
C HIS A 208 0.22 -9.31 -13.24
N CYS A 209 -0.64 -8.66 -14.02
CA CYS A 209 -1.18 -9.22 -15.25
C CYS A 209 -0.17 -9.08 -16.40
N ARG A 210 0.08 -10.16 -17.15
CA ARG A 210 1.06 -10.15 -18.25
C ARG A 210 0.70 -9.17 -19.37
N ASP A 211 -0.58 -8.92 -19.55
CA ASP A 211 -1.21 -8.04 -20.52
C ASP A 211 -1.62 -6.68 -19.94
N ASP A 212 -1.05 -6.30 -18.79
CA ASP A 212 -1.23 -4.97 -18.23
C ASP A 212 -0.59 -3.91 -19.14
N HIS A 213 -1.45 -3.14 -19.82
CA HIS A 213 -1.05 -2.08 -20.74
C HIS A 213 -0.83 -0.73 -20.04
N VAL A 214 -1.14 -0.63 -18.74
CA VAL A 214 -1.01 0.60 -17.95
C VAL A 214 0.30 0.57 -17.17
N ILE A 215 0.62 -0.54 -16.51
CA ILE A 215 1.90 -0.74 -15.83
C ILE A 215 2.57 -1.95 -16.46
N SER A 216 3.61 -1.70 -17.24
CA SER A 216 4.38 -2.76 -17.90
C SER A 216 4.99 -3.73 -16.87
N ILE A 217 5.06 -5.01 -17.23
CA ILE A 217 5.74 -6.04 -16.43
C ILE A 217 7.24 -5.74 -16.20
N ASN A 218 7.82 -4.83 -16.95
CA ASN A 218 9.20 -4.37 -16.73
C ASN A 218 9.34 -3.39 -15.56
N ASN A 219 8.21 -2.88 -15.03
CA ASN A 219 8.16 -1.88 -13.97
C ASN A 219 7.58 -2.44 -12.64
N VAL A 220 7.43 -3.77 -12.52
CA VAL A 220 6.81 -4.41 -11.35
C VAL A 220 7.68 -4.24 -10.10
N ALA A 221 7.03 -4.03 -8.96
CA ALA A 221 7.63 -3.95 -7.63
C ALA A 221 8.35 -5.25 -7.21
#